data_AF-Q02AD2-F1
#
_entry.id   AF-Q02AD2-F1
#
_cell.length_a   1.000
_cell.length_b   1.000
_cell.length_c   1.000
_cell.angle_alpha   90.00
_cell.angle_beta   90.00
_cell.angle_gamma   90.00
#
_symmetry.space_group_name_H-M   'P 1'
#
loop_
_entity.id
_entity.type
_entity.pdbx_description
1 polymer ?
#
loop_
_entity_poly.entity_id
_entity_poly.type
_entity_poly.pdbx_seq_one_letter_code
_entity_poly.pdbx_strand_id
1 'polypeptide(L)'
;MPEKRTLERAQKDAEEGKAPSTQAGEFVREEMDHIREGKHGARSTKQAIAIGLSKARRAGVDLPPPKSGSPKVKKQAARDSAKGASKSTAKPAAKRSRATTNALKREGQSAASHKALSRQARSAAARRKNTASGGGAGA
;
A
#
# COMPACT_ATOMS: atom_id res chain seq x y z
N MET A 1 9.74 -8.47 -2.71
CA MET A 1 8.53 -9.32 -2.59
C MET A 1 8.17 -9.38 -1.11
N PRO A 2 6.88 -9.53 -0.74
CA PRO A 2 6.45 -9.64 0.65
C PRO A 2 7.06 -10.87 1.33
N GLU A 3 7.21 -10.81 2.65
CA GLU A 3 7.60 -11.93 3.49
C GLU A 3 6.50 -12.99 3.55
N LYS A 4 6.88 -14.26 3.75
CA LYS A 4 5.92 -15.39 3.83
C LYS A 4 4.87 -15.15 4.92
N ARG A 5 5.31 -14.64 6.07
CA ARG A 5 4.43 -14.29 7.20
C ARG A 5 3.34 -13.29 6.82
N THR A 6 3.65 -12.30 5.97
CA THR A 6 2.68 -11.31 5.49
C THR A 6 1.62 -11.94 4.60
N LEU A 7 2.03 -12.91 3.76
CA LEU A 7 1.11 -13.67 2.92
C LEU A 7 0.18 -14.54 3.77
N GLU A 8 0.72 -15.27 4.74
CA GLU A 8 -0.04 -16.13 5.65
C GLU A 8 -1.08 -15.32 6.44
N ARG A 9 -0.71 -14.14 6.96
CA ARG A 9 -1.67 -13.28 7.67
C ARG A 9 -2.76 -12.74 6.76
N ALA A 10 -2.41 -12.31 5.54
CA ALA A 10 -3.40 -11.86 4.57
C ALA A 10 -4.34 -12.99 4.13
N GLN A 11 -3.85 -14.23 4.03
CA GLN A 11 -4.66 -15.42 3.76
C GLN A 11 -5.60 -15.72 4.92
N LYS A 12 -5.10 -15.70 6.17
CA LYS A 12 -5.94 -15.86 7.37
C LYS A 12 -7.06 -14.82 7.43
N ASP A 13 -6.75 -13.57 7.13
CA ASP A 13 -7.77 -12.51 7.04
C ASP A 13 -8.81 -12.80 5.95
N ALA A 14 -8.41 -13.40 4.82
CA ALA A 14 -9.31 -13.81 3.75
C ALA A 14 -10.19 -15.00 4.16
N GLU A 15 -9.60 -16.00 4.82
CA GLU A 15 -10.32 -17.17 5.38
C GLU A 15 -11.33 -16.76 6.44
N GLU A 16 -11.01 -15.74 7.24
CA GLU A 16 -11.92 -15.12 8.21
C GLU A 16 -12.98 -14.22 7.54
N GLY A 17 -13.02 -14.14 6.19
CA GLY A 17 -14.00 -13.36 5.45
C GLY A 17 -13.83 -11.84 5.53
N LYS A 18 -12.64 -11.36 5.94
CA LYS A 18 -12.39 -9.92 6.07
C LYS A 18 -12.27 -9.25 4.72
N ALA A 19 -12.63 -7.96 4.68
CA ALA A 19 -12.56 -7.14 3.48
C ALA A 19 -11.14 -7.10 2.86
N PRO A 20 -11.01 -6.96 1.53
CA PRO A 20 -9.71 -6.88 0.85
C PRO A 20 -8.80 -5.74 1.36
N SER A 21 -9.39 -4.64 1.82
CA SER A 21 -8.64 -3.53 2.44
C SER A 21 -7.98 -3.93 3.77
N THR A 22 -8.58 -4.87 4.50
CA THR A 22 -8.05 -5.38 5.77
C THR A 22 -6.90 -6.33 5.51
N GLN A 23 -7.07 -7.27 4.58
CA GLN A 23 -6.01 -8.18 4.11
C GLN A 23 -4.79 -7.37 3.61
N ALA A 24 -5.03 -6.31 2.85
CA ALA A 24 -3.98 -5.40 2.38
C ALA A 24 -3.27 -4.62 3.50
N GLY A 25 -3.93 -4.47 4.65
CA GLY A 25 -3.38 -3.84 5.84
C GLY A 25 -2.12 -4.54 6.35
N GLU A 26 -2.02 -5.86 6.19
CA GLU A 26 -0.83 -6.61 6.59
C GLU A 26 0.40 -6.25 5.74
N PHE A 27 0.23 -5.98 4.45
CA PHE A 27 1.32 -5.51 3.58
C PHE A 27 1.75 -4.08 3.90
N VAL A 28 0.81 -3.23 4.31
CA VAL A 28 1.11 -1.87 4.77
C VAL A 28 1.84 -1.93 6.12
N ARG A 29 1.44 -2.82 7.02
CA ARG A 29 2.11 -3.04 8.31
C ARG A 29 3.57 -3.47 8.09
N GLU A 30 3.79 -4.49 7.27
CA GLU A 30 5.12 -4.95 6.89
C GLU A 30 5.97 -3.81 6.31
N GLU A 31 5.43 -3.00 5.41
CA GLU A 31 6.15 -1.87 4.82
C GLU A 31 6.59 -0.84 5.88
N MET A 32 5.74 -0.57 6.87
CA MET A 32 6.11 0.33 7.98
C MET A 32 7.19 -0.28 8.86
N ASP A 33 7.14 -1.59 9.09
CA ASP A 33 8.15 -2.31 9.87
C ASP A 33 9.50 -2.32 9.14
N HIS A 34 9.52 -2.58 7.83
CA HIS A 34 10.73 -2.49 7.01
C HIS A 34 11.37 -1.10 7.06
N ILE A 35 10.55 -0.05 7.09
CA ILE A 35 11.04 1.32 7.23
C ILE A 35 11.63 1.56 8.62
N ARG A 36 10.98 1.09 9.69
CA ARG A 36 11.48 1.21 11.08
C ARG A 36 12.78 0.44 11.29
N GLU A 37 12.89 -0.75 10.70
CA GLU A 37 14.08 -1.60 10.73
C GLU A 37 15.24 -1.06 9.89
N GLY A 38 15.00 -0.03 9.06
CA GLY A 38 16.04 0.59 8.24
C GLY A 38 16.39 -0.17 6.96
N LYS A 39 15.56 -1.14 6.54
CA LYS A 39 15.72 -1.83 5.25
C LYS A 39 15.68 -0.83 4.08
N HIS A 40 14.81 0.17 4.18
CA HIS A 40 14.73 1.33 3.29
C HIS A 40 13.90 2.45 3.96
N GLY A 41 13.90 3.67 3.41
CA GLY A 41 13.05 4.77 3.86
C GLY A 41 11.84 5.03 2.96
N ALA A 42 11.10 6.08 3.30
CA ALA A 42 10.09 6.67 2.43
C ALA A 42 10.00 8.18 2.68
N ARG A 43 9.80 8.97 1.62
CA ARG A 43 9.66 10.43 1.71
C ARG A 43 8.37 10.88 2.39
N SER A 44 7.38 9.99 2.52
CA SER A 44 6.12 10.27 3.22
C SER A 44 5.38 9.01 3.61
N THR A 45 4.53 9.11 4.64
CA THR A 45 3.63 8.01 5.06
C THR A 45 2.70 7.55 3.93
N LYS A 46 2.22 8.48 3.08
CA LYS A 46 1.39 8.14 1.91
C LYS A 46 2.15 7.30 0.90
N GLN A 47 3.44 7.58 0.69
CA GLN A 47 4.29 6.76 -0.17
C GLN A 47 4.47 5.36 0.39
N ALA A 48 4.77 5.23 1.69
CA ALA A 48 4.89 3.93 2.35
C ALA A 48 3.60 3.11 2.19
N ILE A 49 2.44 3.71 2.50
CA ILE A 49 1.14 3.04 2.29
C ILE A 49 0.97 2.63 0.81
N ALA A 50 1.34 3.48 -0.14
CA ALA A 50 1.23 3.16 -1.56
C ALA A 50 2.13 1.99 -1.99
N ILE A 51 3.36 1.90 -1.46
CA ILE A 51 4.26 0.76 -1.71
C ILE A 51 3.64 -0.54 -1.16
N GLY A 52 3.13 -0.51 0.08
CA GLY A 52 2.42 -1.63 0.70
C GLY A 52 1.20 -2.09 -0.13
N LEU A 53 0.35 -1.16 -0.56
CA LEU A 53 -0.83 -1.48 -1.39
C LEU A 53 -0.45 -2.02 -2.79
N SER A 54 0.66 -1.56 -3.38
CA SER A 54 1.17 -2.14 -4.63
C SER A 54 1.72 -3.55 -4.43
N LYS A 55 2.34 -3.84 -3.27
CA LYS A 55 2.75 -5.21 -2.90
C LYS A 55 1.55 -6.13 -2.73
N ALA A 56 0.50 -5.67 -2.03
CA ALA A 56 -0.74 -6.43 -1.83
C ALA A 56 -1.38 -6.86 -3.15
N ARG A 57 -1.54 -5.93 -4.11
CA ARG A 57 -2.10 -6.24 -5.44
C ARG A 57 -1.29 -7.29 -6.19
N ARG A 58 0.03 -7.16 -6.16
CA ARG A 58 0.93 -8.13 -6.81
C ARG A 58 0.94 -9.49 -6.12
N ALA A 59 0.58 -9.54 -4.84
CA ALA A 59 0.44 -10.76 -4.08
C ALA A 59 -0.95 -11.42 -4.26
N GLY A 60 -1.84 -10.82 -5.05
CA GLY A 60 -3.16 -11.38 -5.37
C GLY A 60 -4.31 -10.87 -4.49
N VAL A 61 -4.09 -9.88 -3.62
CA VAL A 61 -5.19 -9.25 -2.89
C VAL A 61 -6.07 -8.47 -3.86
N ASP A 62 -7.38 -8.74 -3.84
CA ASP A 62 -8.37 -8.12 -4.73
C ASP A 62 -8.70 -6.67 -4.31
N LEU A 63 -7.74 -5.78 -4.52
CA LEU A 63 -7.90 -4.35 -4.27
C LEU A 63 -8.32 -3.62 -5.55
N PRO A 64 -9.47 -2.93 -5.55
CA PRO A 64 -9.83 -2.08 -6.67
C PRO A 64 -8.80 -0.94 -6.86
N PRO A 65 -8.67 -0.42 -8.09
CA PRO A 65 -7.95 0.82 -8.32
C PRO A 65 -8.53 1.96 -7.46
N PRO A 66 -7.70 2.92 -7.02
CA PRO A 66 -8.20 4.01 -6.20
C PRO A 66 -9.20 4.86 -6.99
N LYS A 67 -10.34 5.18 -6.36
CA LYS A 67 -11.41 6.01 -6.96
C LYS A 67 -10.89 7.40 -7.37
N SER A 68 -10.10 8.00 -6.49
CA SER A 68 -9.43 9.28 -6.70
C SER A 68 -7.94 9.10 -7.03
N GLY A 69 -7.39 9.96 -7.88
CA GLY A 69 -5.96 9.99 -8.20
C GLY A 69 -5.72 10.14 -9.69
N SER A 70 -4.46 10.39 -10.05
CA SER A 70 -4.10 10.60 -11.46
C SER A 70 -4.32 9.33 -12.29
N PRO A 71 -4.57 9.46 -13.60
CA PRO A 71 -4.72 8.31 -14.51
C PRO A 71 -3.53 7.35 -14.44
N LYS A 72 -2.33 7.88 -14.22
CA LYS A 72 -1.10 7.09 -14.06
C LYS A 72 -1.17 6.16 -12.84
N VAL A 73 -1.69 6.64 -11.71
CA VAL A 73 -1.85 5.83 -10.49
C VAL A 73 -2.88 4.74 -10.70
N LYS A 74 -4.04 5.06 -11.31
CA LYS A 74 -5.08 4.08 -11.62
C LYS A 74 -4.57 2.99 -12.56
N LYS A 75 -3.88 3.38 -13.64
CA LYS A 75 -3.25 2.46 -14.61
C LYS A 75 -2.16 1.61 -13.96
N GLN A 76 -1.42 2.15 -12.99
CA GLN A 76 -0.41 1.40 -12.26
C GLN A 76 -1.05 0.37 -11.33
N ALA A 77 -2.11 0.73 -10.61
CA ALA A 77 -2.85 -0.20 -9.75
C ALA A 77 -3.43 -1.38 -10.55
N ALA A 78 -4.08 -1.10 -11.68
CA ALA A 78 -4.58 -2.14 -12.58
C ALA A 78 -3.47 -3.07 -13.10
N ARG A 79 -2.30 -2.51 -13.45
CA ARG A 79 -1.13 -3.29 -13.86
C ARG A 79 -0.58 -4.14 -12.72
N ASP A 80 -0.59 -3.65 -11.48
CA ASP A 80 -0.14 -4.42 -10.33
C ASP A 80 -1.09 -5.59 -10.02
N SER A 81 -2.41 -5.39 -10.12
CA SER A 81 -3.41 -6.47 -9.99
C SER A 81 -3.27 -7.50 -11.11
N ALA A 82 -3.14 -7.06 -12.37
CA ALA A 82 -2.94 -7.96 -13.51
C ALA A 82 -1.67 -8.81 -13.36
N LYS A 83 -0.60 -8.25 -12.79
CA LYS A 83 0.62 -9.00 -12.48
C LYS A 83 0.40 -10.05 -11.40
N GLY A 84 -0.36 -9.74 -10.35
CA GLY A 84 -0.72 -10.71 -9.31
C GLY A 84 -1.58 -11.85 -9.84
N ALA A 85 -2.48 -11.56 -10.79
CA ALA A 85 -3.30 -12.57 -11.46
C ALA A 85 -2.52 -13.39 -12.51
N SER A 86 -1.48 -12.82 -13.10
CA SER A 86 -0.66 -13.53 -14.10
C SER A 86 0.24 -14.56 -13.43
N LYS A 87 0.27 -15.79 -13.94
CA LYS A 87 1.27 -16.82 -13.56
C LYS A 87 2.67 -16.53 -14.12
N SER A 88 2.96 -15.28 -14.51
CA SER A 88 4.19 -14.90 -15.17
C SER A 88 5.37 -14.99 -14.20
N THR A 89 6.37 -15.79 -14.54
CA THR A 89 7.62 -15.95 -13.79
C THR A 89 8.70 -14.94 -14.22
N ALA A 90 8.34 -13.96 -15.06
CA ALA A 90 9.28 -13.00 -15.61
C ALA A 90 9.94 -12.17 -14.49
N LYS A 91 11.26 -12.34 -14.35
CA LYS A 91 12.02 -11.64 -13.31
C LYS A 91 12.18 -10.15 -13.67
N PRO A 92 12.05 -9.23 -12.69
CA PRO A 92 12.39 -7.84 -12.89
C PRO A 92 13.86 -7.68 -13.31
N ALA A 93 14.15 -6.69 -14.15
CA ALA A 93 15.52 -6.37 -14.50
C ALA A 93 16.33 -5.98 -13.25
N ALA A 94 17.41 -6.72 -12.99
CA ALA A 94 18.22 -6.59 -11.77
C ALA A 94 18.74 -5.16 -11.56
N LYS A 95 19.24 -4.50 -12.63
CA LYS A 95 19.72 -3.12 -12.57
C LYS A 95 18.65 -2.13 -12.10
N ARG A 96 17.42 -2.25 -12.63
CA ARG A 96 16.29 -1.40 -12.23
C ARG A 96 15.86 -1.68 -10.78
N SER A 97 15.85 -2.94 -10.38
CA SER A 97 15.53 -3.32 -9.01
C SER A 97 16.52 -2.69 -8.02
N ARG A 98 17.83 -2.85 -8.27
CA ARG A 98 18.89 -2.29 -7.42
C ARG A 98 18.81 -0.76 -7.36
N ALA A 99 18.61 -0.09 -8.49
CA ALA A 99 18.48 1.37 -8.52
C ALA A 99 17.30 1.86 -7.67
N THR A 100 16.14 1.19 -7.77
CA THR A 100 14.95 1.54 -6.99
C THR A 100 15.19 1.35 -5.49
N THR A 101 15.80 0.22 -5.10
CA THR A 101 16.13 -0.05 -3.69
C THR A 101 17.12 0.96 -3.15
N ASN A 102 18.18 1.30 -3.90
CA ASN A 102 19.19 2.27 -3.48
C ASN A 102 18.60 3.68 -3.33
N ALA A 103 17.65 4.06 -4.18
CA ALA A 103 16.93 5.32 -4.04
C ALA A 103 16.11 5.34 -2.73
N LEU A 104 15.36 4.28 -2.42
CA LEU A 104 14.59 4.21 -1.18
C LEU A 104 15.47 4.18 0.07
N LYS A 105 16.66 3.56 0.02
CA LYS A 105 17.61 3.55 1.14
C LYS A 105 18.16 4.93 1.51
N ARG A 106 18.10 5.90 0.60
CA ARG A 106 18.52 7.30 0.87
C ARG A 106 17.40 8.12 1.53
N GLU A 107 16.17 7.63 1.53
CA GLU A 107 15.05 8.30 2.17
C GLU A 107 15.09 8.09 3.69
N GLY A 108 14.43 9.00 4.43
CA GLY A 108 14.33 8.90 5.89
C GLY A 108 13.30 7.87 6.37
N GLN A 109 13.38 7.52 7.66
CA GLN A 109 12.47 6.58 8.32
C GLN A 109 11.23 7.25 8.96
N SER A 110 11.20 8.58 9.00
CA SER A 110 10.16 9.37 9.68
C SER A 110 8.74 9.09 9.17
N ALA A 111 8.61 8.61 7.93
CA ALA A 111 7.35 8.22 7.32
C ALA A 111 6.60 7.11 8.09
N ALA A 112 7.33 6.22 8.79
CA ALA A 112 6.76 5.13 9.58
C ALA A 112 6.66 5.46 11.08
N SER A 113 7.00 6.69 11.48
CA SER A 113 6.90 7.14 12.87
C SER A 113 5.45 7.20 13.35
N HIS A 114 5.25 6.97 14.64
CA HIS A 114 3.93 7.03 15.28
C HIS A 114 3.25 8.39 15.03
N LYS A 115 4.01 9.49 15.16
CA LYS A 115 3.51 10.86 14.90
C LYS A 115 3.06 11.07 13.45
N ALA A 116 3.76 10.48 12.47
CA ALA A 116 3.38 10.63 11.06
C ALA A 116 2.12 9.81 10.73
N LEU A 117 2.02 8.59 11.24
CA LEU A 117 0.84 7.72 11.09
C LEU A 117 -0.40 8.33 11.74
N SER A 118 -0.26 8.84 12.97
CA SER A 118 -1.34 9.52 13.69
C SER A 118 -1.86 10.76 12.94
N ARG A 119 -0.97 11.55 12.33
CA ARG A 119 -1.35 12.68 11.48
C ARG A 119 -2.15 12.21 10.26
N GLN A 120 -1.67 11.18 9.55
CA GLN A 120 -2.36 10.63 8.39
C GLN A 120 -3.74 10.08 8.74
N ALA A 121 -3.88 9.37 9.87
CA ALA A 121 -5.15 8.82 10.34
C ALA A 121 -6.15 9.94 10.66
N ARG A 122 -5.73 10.98 11.39
CA ARG A 122 -6.56 12.16 11.68
C ARG A 122 -7.00 12.89 10.42
N SER A 123 -6.09 13.12 9.48
CA SER A 123 -6.43 13.73 8.19
C SER A 123 -7.42 12.89 7.38
N ALA A 124 -7.28 11.56 7.40
CA ALA A 124 -8.23 10.68 6.71
C ALA A 124 -9.62 10.71 7.39
N ALA A 125 -9.68 10.71 8.72
CA ALA A 125 -10.92 10.82 9.46
C ALA A 125 -11.65 12.15 9.20
N ALA A 126 -10.91 13.27 9.20
CA ALA A 126 -11.46 14.60 8.90
C ALA A 126 -12.07 14.66 7.49
N ARG A 127 -11.38 14.08 6.49
CA ARG A 127 -11.91 14.00 5.11
C ARG A 127 -13.22 13.23 5.03
N ARG A 128 -13.32 12.10 5.74
CA ARG A 128 -14.57 11.31 5.79
C ARG A 128 -15.72 12.09 6.41
N LYS A 129 -15.47 12.84 7.49
CA LYS A 129 -16.48 13.70 8.12
C LYS A 129 -17.01 14.73 7.13
N ASN A 130 -16.12 15.42 6.42
CA ASN A 130 -16.50 16.47 5.46
C ASN A 130 -17.25 15.91 4.24
N THR A 131 -16.98 14.67 3.82
CA THR A 131 -17.73 14.02 2.74
C THR A 131 -19.10 13.50 3.20
N ALA A 132 -19.25 13.16 4.49
CA ALA A 132 -20.52 12.71 5.06
C ALA A 132 -21.47 13.87 5.38
N SER A 133 -20.95 15.06 5.71
CA SER A 133 -21.76 16.24 6.02
C SER A 133 -22.21 17.07 4.79
N GLY A 134 -21.93 16.61 3.57
CA GLY A 134 -22.24 17.33 2.33
C GLY A 134 -23.39 16.74 1.49
N GLY A 135 -24.09 15.71 2.00
CA GLY A 135 -25.13 14.96 1.27
C GLY A 135 -26.55 15.21 1.77
N GLY A 136 -26.94 16.47 1.95
CA GLY A 136 -28.28 16.83 2.45
C GLY A 136 -28.70 18.25 2.05
N ALA A 137 -28.83 18.50 0.75
CA ALA A 137 -29.66 19.58 0.19
C ALA A 137 -29.80 19.33 -1.33
N GLY A 138 -30.99 18.95 -1.78
CA GLY A 138 -31.31 18.71 -3.18
C GLY A 138 -32.45 17.72 -3.35
N ALA A 139 -33.63 18.10 -2.85
CA ALA A 139 -34.91 17.67 -3.41
C ALA A 139 -35.24 18.60 -4.58
#